data_AF-A0A5E5P1D8-F1
#
_entry.id   AF-A0A5E5P1D8-F1
#
_cell.length_a   1.000
_cell.length_b   1.000
_cell.length_c   1.000
_cell.angle_alpha   90.00
_cell.angle_beta   90.00
_cell.angle_gamma   90.00
#
_symmetry.space_group_name_H-M   'P 1'
#
loop_
_entity.id
_entity.type
_entity.pdbx_description
1 polymer ?
#
loop_
_entity_poly.entity_id
_entity_poly.type
_entity_poly.pdbx_seq_one_letter_code
_entity_poly.pdbx_strand_id
1 'polypeptide(L)'
;MEQLGNTYEDRFTDPDDQAEPALAFTADALGTGAKGGKAPVAFPEVEDVDLSKPLAPTHDENKGFMRFMPALIKEMNRKGVPFSLDGGSGEITIKGFYKNGAMKLEFSPNDDIVAIDKNGKRKVMTSFDALVKLNYDWWRRSTGRGELLSPDRPWLDEFLEKGWVKRQVIFVPRDEQGPGEDAE
;
A
#
# COMPACT_ATOMS: atom_id res chain seq x y z
N MET A 1 36.71 33.39 38.69
CA MET A 1 37.42 32.14 39.05
C MET A 1 36.64 31.59 40.24
N GLU A 2 36.05 30.40 40.27
CA GLU A 2 36.25 29.13 39.56
C GLU A 2 34.92 28.34 39.60
N GLN A 3 34.50 27.78 38.46
CA GLN A 3 34.37 26.34 38.17
C GLN A 3 33.39 25.55 39.06
N LEU A 4 32.17 25.36 38.54
CA LEU A 4 31.30 24.24 38.93
C LEU A 4 31.86 22.97 38.29
N GLY A 5 32.37 22.06 39.13
CA GLY A 5 32.97 20.80 38.73
C GLY A 5 31.94 19.81 38.16
N ASN A 6 32.36 19.14 37.09
CA ASN A 6 31.69 18.00 36.47
C ASN A 6 31.54 16.84 37.47
N THR A 7 30.31 16.41 37.74
CA THR A 7 30.03 15.06 38.29
C THR A 7 29.79 14.10 37.12
N TYR A 8 30.87 13.61 36.52
CA TYR A 8 30.86 12.38 35.73
C TYR A 8 31.22 11.28 36.72
N GLU A 9 30.21 10.71 37.38
CA GLU A 9 30.44 9.56 38.26
C GLU A 9 30.71 8.30 37.44
N ASP A 10 31.89 7.79 37.72
CA ASP A 10 32.54 6.58 37.27
C ASP A 10 31.67 5.35 37.62
N ARG A 11 30.98 4.77 36.62
CA ARG A 11 30.20 3.52 36.77
C ARG A 11 31.03 2.25 36.55
N PHE A 12 32.36 2.34 36.53
CA PHE A 12 33.23 1.22 36.16
C PHE A 12 33.95 0.53 37.33
N THR A 13 33.53 0.78 38.57
CA THR A 13 34.06 0.07 39.74
C THR A 13 32.96 -0.36 40.70
N ASP A 14 32.00 -1.14 40.20
CA ASP A 14 31.15 -1.96 41.04
C ASP A 14 31.75 -3.39 41.12
N PRO A 15 32.24 -3.84 42.29
CA PRO A 15 32.85 -5.16 42.44
C PRO A 15 31.86 -6.33 42.34
N ASP A 16 30.55 -6.07 42.24
CA ASP A 16 29.52 -7.08 42.01
C ASP A 16 29.19 -7.30 40.51
N ASP A 17 29.81 -6.55 39.59
CA ASP A 17 29.69 -6.77 38.13
C ASP A 17 30.71 -7.82 37.64
N GLN A 18 30.58 -9.04 38.18
CA GLN A 18 31.28 -10.19 37.63
C GLN A 18 30.61 -10.59 36.32
N ALA A 19 31.25 -10.23 35.20
CA ALA A 19 30.90 -10.72 33.88
C ALA A 19 30.72 -12.24 33.91
N GLU A 20 29.49 -12.70 33.66
CA GLU A 20 29.17 -14.12 33.52
C GLU A 20 30.13 -14.74 32.48
N PRO A 21 30.71 -15.92 32.76
CA PRO A 21 31.61 -16.55 31.80
C PRO A 21 30.84 -16.84 30.51
N ALA A 22 31.37 -16.35 29.38
CA ALA A 22 30.80 -16.59 28.07
C ALA A 22 30.56 -18.09 27.86
N LEU A 23 29.28 -18.45 27.69
CA LEU A 23 28.86 -19.81 27.36
C LEU A 23 29.59 -20.26 26.10
N ALA A 24 30.48 -21.23 26.25
CA ALA A 24 31.14 -21.90 25.14
C ALA A 24 30.07 -22.45 24.19
N PHE A 25 30.11 -22.01 22.94
CA PHE A 25 29.24 -22.47 21.87
C PHE A 25 29.62 -23.93 21.53
N THR A 26 28.97 -24.89 22.18
CA THR A 26 29.12 -26.30 21.85
C THR A 26 28.23 -26.62 20.64
N ALA A 27 28.82 -27.21 19.61
CA ALA A 27 28.17 -27.53 18.33
C ALA A 27 27.14 -28.67 18.39
N ASP A 28 26.64 -29.02 19.59
CA ASP A 28 25.75 -30.16 19.84
C ASP A 28 24.32 -29.76 20.28
N ALA A 29 23.95 -28.48 20.20
CA ALA A 29 22.57 -28.02 20.44
C ALA A 29 21.66 -28.12 19.19
N LEU A 30 22.07 -28.84 18.14
CA LEU A 30 21.23 -29.14 16.97
C LEU A 30 20.40 -30.41 17.24
N GLY A 31 19.46 -30.27 18.17
CA GLY A 31 18.37 -31.20 18.37
C GLY A 31 17.47 -31.25 17.13
N THR A 32 17.41 -32.44 16.54
CA THR A 32 16.56 -32.86 15.44
C THR A 32 15.06 -32.60 15.72
N GLY A 33 14.36 -31.98 14.78
CA GLY A 33 12.92 -32.16 14.62
C GLY A 33 12.06 -30.90 14.55
N ALA A 34 11.96 -30.30 13.37
CA ALA A 34 10.72 -29.67 12.89
C ALA A 34 10.81 -29.48 11.37
N LYS A 35 10.24 -30.41 10.60
CA LYS A 35 9.95 -30.20 9.18
C LYS A 35 8.81 -29.19 9.06
N GLY A 36 9.13 -27.90 9.19
CA GLY A 36 8.27 -26.79 8.78
C GLY A 36 8.50 -26.50 7.32
N GLY A 37 7.94 -27.33 6.43
CA GLY A 37 7.86 -27.01 5.02
C GLY A 37 7.07 -25.72 4.86
N LYS A 38 7.73 -24.60 4.60
CA LYS A 38 7.07 -23.43 4.05
C LYS A 38 6.52 -23.88 2.69
N ALA A 39 5.20 -24.03 2.62
CA ALA A 39 4.52 -24.19 1.35
C ALA A 39 5.04 -23.09 0.39
N PRO A 40 5.35 -23.43 -0.87
CA PRO A 40 5.68 -22.41 -1.85
C PRO A 40 4.54 -21.40 -1.84
N VAL A 41 4.89 -20.14 -1.58
CA VAL A 41 3.96 -19.03 -1.75
C VAL A 41 3.56 -19.08 -3.22
N ALA A 42 2.35 -19.57 -3.50
CA ALA A 42 1.79 -19.53 -4.83
C ALA A 42 1.72 -18.05 -5.21
N PHE A 43 2.65 -17.62 -6.06
CA PHE A 43 2.53 -16.31 -6.68
C PHE A 43 1.21 -16.35 -7.45
N PRO A 44 0.27 -15.43 -7.19
CA PRO A 44 -0.95 -15.39 -7.96
C PRO A 44 -0.58 -15.31 -9.44
N GLU A 45 -1.29 -16.08 -10.25
CA GLU A 45 -1.23 -16.04 -11.71
C GLU A 45 -1.53 -14.59 -12.12
N VAL A 46 -0.48 -13.80 -12.28
CA VAL A 46 -0.58 -12.42 -12.74
C VAL A 46 -0.90 -12.53 -14.21
N GLU A 47 -2.17 -12.36 -14.56
CA GLU A 47 -2.53 -12.02 -15.94
C GLU A 47 -1.55 -10.94 -16.40
N ASP A 48 -0.94 -11.13 -17.58
CA ASP A 48 -0.04 -10.16 -18.20
C ASP A 48 -0.84 -8.91 -18.58
N VAL A 49 -1.24 -8.12 -17.57
CA VAL A 49 -1.94 -6.86 -17.74
C VAL A 49 -0.94 -5.91 -18.36
N ASP A 50 -1.17 -5.57 -19.63
CA ASP A 50 -0.35 -4.62 -20.37
C ASP A 50 -0.34 -3.25 -19.65
N LEU A 51 0.71 -3.03 -18.86
CA LEU A 51 0.87 -1.82 -18.06
C LEU A 51 1.19 -0.57 -18.90
N SER A 52 1.38 -0.71 -20.22
CA SER A 52 1.70 0.41 -21.09
C SER A 52 0.47 1.18 -21.59
N LYS A 53 -0.72 0.58 -21.53
CA LYS A 53 -1.95 1.20 -22.02
C LYS A 53 -2.65 2.00 -20.93
N PRO A 54 -3.11 3.24 -21.22
CA PRO A 54 -3.94 4.01 -20.29
C PRO A 54 -5.27 3.29 -20.07
N LEU A 55 -5.81 3.42 -18.87
CA LEU A 55 -7.10 2.83 -18.53
C LEU A 55 -8.22 3.55 -19.28
N ALA A 56 -9.19 2.76 -19.75
CA ALA A 56 -10.39 3.31 -20.34
C ALA A 56 -11.21 4.07 -19.29
N PRO A 57 -11.97 5.10 -19.69
CA PRO A 57 -12.85 5.80 -18.77
C PRO A 57 -13.88 4.87 -18.13
N THR A 58 -14.19 5.12 -16.85
CA THR A 58 -15.10 4.26 -16.08
C THR A 58 -16.56 4.34 -16.54
N HIS A 59 -16.97 5.52 -17.00
CA HIS A 59 -18.29 5.85 -17.51
C HIS A 59 -18.16 6.65 -18.81
N ASP A 60 -19.15 6.51 -19.69
CA ASP A 60 -19.24 7.30 -20.92
C ASP A 60 -19.54 8.78 -20.58
N GLU A 61 -18.65 9.68 -20.97
CA GLU A 61 -18.79 11.13 -20.75
C GLU A 61 -20.02 11.72 -21.45
N ASN A 62 -20.54 11.05 -22.49
CA ASN A 62 -21.73 11.49 -23.20
C ASN A 62 -23.03 11.19 -22.46
N LYS A 63 -23.01 10.32 -21.44
CA LYS A 63 -24.18 10.09 -20.59
C LYS A 63 -24.48 11.36 -19.78
N GLY A 64 -25.75 11.79 -19.82
CA GLY A 64 -26.18 13.10 -19.33
C GLY A 64 -25.73 13.46 -17.92
N PHE A 65 -25.59 12.48 -17.01
CA PHE A 65 -25.15 12.74 -15.64
C PHE A 65 -23.69 13.21 -15.55
N MET A 66 -22.77 12.69 -16.37
CA MET A 66 -21.35 13.06 -16.36
C MET A 66 -21.11 14.51 -16.79
N ARG A 67 -22.04 15.10 -17.57
CA ARG A 67 -21.92 16.48 -18.05
C ARG A 67 -22.01 17.50 -16.91
N PHE A 68 -22.82 17.22 -15.90
CA PHE A 68 -23.05 18.10 -14.76
C PHE A 68 -22.16 17.79 -13.56
N MET A 69 -21.33 16.75 -13.66
CA MET A 69 -20.38 16.42 -12.59
C MET A 69 -19.27 17.47 -12.46
N PRO A 70 -18.77 17.72 -11.23
CA PRO A 70 -17.61 18.58 -11.02
C PRO A 70 -16.35 18.05 -11.72
N ALA A 71 -15.38 18.96 -11.90
CA ALA A 71 -14.15 18.68 -12.64
C ALA A 71 -13.38 17.46 -12.10
N LEU A 72 -13.30 17.31 -10.78
CA LEU A 72 -12.61 16.19 -10.14
C LEU A 72 -13.23 14.84 -10.48
N ILE A 73 -14.56 14.73 -10.54
CA ILE A 73 -15.25 13.48 -10.90
C ILE A 73 -15.04 13.16 -12.39
N LYS A 74 -15.03 14.18 -13.24
CA LYS A 74 -14.70 14.02 -14.68
C LYS A 74 -13.26 13.55 -14.86
N GLU A 75 -12.33 14.10 -14.10
CA GLU A 75 -10.92 13.70 -14.13
C GLU A 75 -10.73 12.26 -13.65
N MET A 76 -11.36 11.88 -12.53
CA MET A 76 -11.40 10.50 -12.04
C MET A 76 -11.92 9.54 -13.12
N ASN A 77 -13.00 9.92 -13.81
CA ASN A 77 -13.57 9.13 -14.88
C ASN A 77 -12.57 8.91 -16.02
N ARG A 78 -11.90 9.97 -16.49
CA ARG A 78 -10.88 9.90 -17.56
C ARG A 78 -9.69 9.03 -17.20
N LYS A 79 -9.31 9.04 -15.93
CA LYS A 79 -8.21 8.23 -15.39
C LYS A 79 -8.62 6.78 -15.11
N GLY A 80 -9.88 6.40 -15.36
CA GLY A 80 -10.38 5.04 -15.18
C GLY A 80 -10.59 4.64 -13.72
N VAL A 81 -10.80 5.59 -12.81
CA VAL A 81 -11.05 5.30 -11.38
C VAL A 81 -12.41 4.63 -11.20
N PRO A 82 -12.48 3.40 -10.68
CA PRO A 82 -13.76 2.72 -10.50
C PRO A 82 -14.57 3.40 -9.39
N PHE A 83 -15.67 4.06 -9.77
CA PHE A 83 -16.64 4.63 -8.85
C PHE A 83 -18.07 4.26 -9.25
N SER A 84 -18.92 4.12 -8.23
CA SER A 84 -20.37 3.94 -8.36
C SER A 84 -21.10 5.19 -7.89
N LEU A 85 -22.15 5.58 -8.60
CA LEU A 85 -23.05 6.66 -8.22
C LEU A 85 -24.37 6.06 -7.74
N ASP A 86 -24.82 6.45 -6.55
CA ASP A 86 -26.18 6.17 -6.11
C ASP A 86 -27.14 7.22 -6.69
N GLY A 87 -28.05 6.78 -7.57
CA GLY A 87 -29.01 7.65 -8.24
C GLY A 87 -30.07 8.25 -7.32
N GLY A 88 -30.24 7.74 -6.10
CA GLY A 88 -31.20 8.29 -5.13
C GLY A 88 -30.60 9.39 -4.24
N SER A 89 -29.37 9.21 -3.78
CA SER A 89 -28.70 10.12 -2.84
C SER A 89 -27.69 11.07 -3.49
N GLY A 90 -27.28 10.78 -4.74
CA GLY A 90 -26.17 11.50 -5.38
C GLY A 90 -24.80 11.18 -4.78
N GLU A 91 -24.71 10.20 -3.87
CA GLU A 91 -23.44 9.80 -3.25
C GLU A 91 -22.57 9.05 -4.27
N ILE A 92 -21.29 9.44 -4.34
CA ILE A 92 -20.29 8.73 -5.14
C ILE A 92 -19.46 7.86 -4.21
N THR A 93 -19.37 6.57 -4.51
CA THR A 93 -18.54 5.63 -3.75
C THR A 93 -17.37 5.16 -4.62
N ILE A 94 -16.15 5.27 -4.09
CA ILE A 94 -14.91 4.85 -4.72
C ILE A 94 -14.36 3.62 -4.01
N LYS A 95 -13.98 2.60 -4.77
CA LYS A 95 -13.31 1.40 -4.25
C LYS A 95 -11.78 1.53 -4.36
N GLY A 96 -11.03 0.64 -3.72
CA GLY A 96 -9.56 0.61 -3.82
C GLY A 96 -8.82 1.48 -2.80
N PHE A 97 -9.42 1.75 -1.64
CA PHE A 97 -8.79 2.47 -0.52
C PHE A 97 -8.28 1.54 0.60
N TYR A 98 -7.94 0.28 0.25
CA TYR A 98 -7.24 -0.69 1.10
C TYR A 98 -7.84 -0.83 2.51
N LYS A 99 -7.05 -0.66 3.60
CA LYS A 99 -7.52 -0.73 4.99
C LYS A 99 -8.67 0.23 5.31
N ASN A 100 -8.86 1.30 4.53
CA ASN A 100 -9.97 2.22 4.71
C ASN A 100 -11.29 1.71 4.12
N GLY A 101 -11.28 0.68 3.27
CA GLY A 101 -12.49 0.24 2.57
C GLY A 101 -13.00 1.27 1.57
N ALA A 102 -14.24 1.12 1.10
CA ALA A 102 -14.83 2.04 0.13
C ALA A 102 -14.95 3.45 0.70
N MET A 103 -14.55 4.46 -0.09
CA MET A 103 -14.59 5.86 0.29
C MET A 103 -15.82 6.53 -0.31
N LYS A 104 -16.53 7.34 0.48
CA LYS A 104 -17.66 8.13 -0.01
C LYS A 104 -17.19 9.53 -0.39
N LEU A 105 -17.74 10.08 -1.45
CA LEU A 105 -17.61 11.48 -1.82
C LEU A 105 -18.98 12.15 -1.75
N GLU A 106 -19.03 13.27 -1.04
CA GLU A 106 -20.19 14.16 -0.93
C GLU A 106 -19.89 15.49 -1.64
N PHE A 107 -20.93 16.08 -2.25
CA PHE A 107 -20.88 17.44 -2.78
C PHE A 107 -21.21 18.44 -1.68
N SER A 108 -20.30 19.38 -1.44
CA SER A 108 -20.51 20.51 -0.53
C SER A 108 -21.26 21.64 -1.24
N PRO A 109 -21.99 22.51 -0.51
CA PRO A 109 -22.70 23.66 -1.10
C PRO A 109 -21.82 24.65 -1.89
N ASN A 110 -20.50 24.62 -1.68
CA ASN A 110 -19.53 25.51 -2.34
C ASN A 110 -18.87 24.88 -3.58
N ASP A 111 -19.49 23.86 -4.20
CA ASP A 111 -18.90 23.03 -5.27
C ASP A 111 -17.64 22.24 -4.86
N ASP A 112 -17.25 22.27 -3.59
CA ASP A 112 -16.17 21.44 -3.05
C ASP A 112 -16.62 19.98 -2.93
N ILE A 113 -15.69 19.05 -3.15
CA ILE A 113 -15.94 17.63 -2.90
C ILE A 113 -15.33 17.24 -1.57
N VAL A 114 -16.11 16.58 -0.72
CA VAL A 114 -15.66 16.09 0.58
C VAL A 114 -15.52 14.58 0.51
N ALA A 115 -14.31 14.08 0.73
CA ALA A 115 -14.06 12.67 0.94
C ALA A 115 -14.37 12.27 2.39
N ILE A 116 -15.15 11.21 2.55
CA ILE A 116 -15.57 10.66 3.84
C ILE A 116 -15.02 9.24 3.95
N ASP A 117 -14.22 9.03 5.00
CA ASP A 117 -13.62 7.74 5.29
C ASP A 117 -14.61 6.79 6.01
N LYS A 118 -14.22 5.52 6.21
CA LYS A 118 -15.10 4.54 6.89
C LYS A 118 -15.43 4.91 8.34
N ASN A 119 -14.63 5.77 8.96
CA ASN A 119 -14.82 6.25 10.33
C ASN A 119 -15.62 7.55 10.37
N GLY A 120 -16.14 8.03 9.22
CA GLY A 120 -16.88 9.28 9.11
C GLY A 120 -16.00 10.53 9.10
N LYS A 121 -14.67 10.40 9.03
CA LYS A 121 -13.77 11.55 8.95
C LYS A 121 -13.90 12.20 7.58
N ARG A 122 -14.19 13.50 7.59
CA ARG A 122 -14.37 14.33 6.42
C ARG A 122 -13.07 15.04 6.04
N LYS A 123 -12.73 15.08 4.76
CA LYS A 123 -11.59 15.82 4.22
C LYS A 123 -11.95 16.43 2.87
N VAL A 124 -11.77 17.74 2.74
CA VAL A 124 -12.02 18.47 1.49
C VAL A 124 -10.99 18.09 0.44
N MET A 125 -11.47 17.70 -0.74
CA MET A 125 -10.68 17.30 -1.90
C MET A 125 -10.72 18.44 -2.93
N THR A 126 -9.63 19.21 -2.99
CA THR A 126 -9.50 20.35 -3.92
C THR A 126 -9.07 19.93 -5.32
N SER A 127 -8.48 18.74 -5.47
CA SER A 127 -7.96 18.23 -6.73
C SER A 127 -7.88 16.71 -6.75
N PHE A 128 -7.78 16.13 -7.94
CA PHE A 128 -7.53 14.70 -8.08
C PHE A 128 -6.21 14.27 -7.41
N ASP A 129 -5.16 15.09 -7.52
CA ASP A 129 -3.89 14.87 -6.84
C ASP A 129 -4.02 14.73 -5.31
N ALA A 130 -4.92 15.51 -4.69
CA ALA A 130 -5.20 15.40 -3.25
C ALA A 130 -5.85 14.06 -2.90
N LEU A 131 -6.72 13.55 -3.78
CA LEU A 131 -7.36 12.24 -3.65
C LEU A 131 -6.35 11.10 -3.85
N VAL A 132 -5.49 11.20 -4.87
CA VAL A 132 -4.39 10.25 -5.13
C VAL A 132 -3.45 10.18 -3.93
N LYS A 133 -3.06 11.34 -3.38
CA LYS A 133 -2.24 11.40 -2.15
C LYS A 133 -2.91 10.73 -0.96
N LEU A 134 -4.22 10.95 -0.78
CA LEU A 134 -4.99 10.30 0.27
C LEU A 134 -5.01 8.78 0.09
N ASN A 135 -5.17 8.29 -1.14
CA ASN A 135 -5.12 6.86 -1.45
C ASN A 135 -3.73 6.27 -1.17
N TYR A 136 -2.66 6.97 -1.56
CA TYR A 136 -1.27 6.56 -1.27
C TYR A 136 -0.99 6.44 0.23
N ASP A 137 -1.45 7.40 1.03
CA ASP A 137 -1.28 7.35 2.49
C ASP A 137 -1.97 6.12 3.10
N TRP A 138 -3.15 5.75 2.59
CA TRP A 138 -3.85 4.55 3.02
C TRP A 138 -3.18 3.27 2.54
N TRP A 139 -2.69 3.25 1.30
CA TRP A 139 -1.90 2.15 0.76
C TRP A 139 -0.66 1.89 1.62
N ARG A 140 0.13 2.93 1.93
CA ARG A 140 1.36 2.82 2.73
C ARG A 140 1.11 2.30 4.15
N ARG A 141 -0.04 2.63 4.75
CA ARG A 141 -0.47 2.08 6.05
C ARG A 141 -0.95 0.64 5.94
N SER A 142 -1.38 0.23 4.75
CA SER A 142 -1.85 -1.12 4.46
C SER A 142 -0.69 -2.07 4.25
N THR A 143 0.36 -1.63 3.56
CA THR A 143 1.59 -2.39 3.23
C THR A 143 2.61 -2.53 4.37
N GLY A 144 2.15 -2.60 5.63
CA GLY A 144 3.02 -2.66 6.82
C GLY A 144 3.03 -4.02 7.51
N ARG A 145 4.20 -4.43 8.04
CA ARG A 145 4.44 -5.66 8.83
C ARG A 145 4.14 -6.98 8.10
N GLY A 146 4.83 -7.21 6.97
CA GLY A 146 4.91 -8.53 6.34
C GLY A 146 3.92 -8.80 5.21
N GLU A 147 2.90 -7.97 5.03
CA GLU A 147 2.00 -8.04 3.87
C GLU A 147 2.38 -7.01 2.81
N LEU A 148 2.92 -7.49 1.70
CA LEU A 148 3.15 -6.67 0.51
C LEU A 148 1.86 -6.66 -0.32
N LEU A 149 1.14 -5.55 -0.26
CA LEU A 149 -0.08 -5.36 -1.05
C LEU A 149 0.20 -4.47 -2.24
N SER A 150 0.00 -4.98 -3.44
CA SER A 150 0.15 -4.21 -4.69
C SER A 150 -0.99 -3.20 -4.81
N PRO A 151 -0.70 -1.92 -5.16
CA PRO A 151 -1.76 -0.97 -5.44
C PRO A 151 -2.58 -1.38 -6.67
N ASP A 152 -3.89 -1.14 -6.61
CA ASP A 152 -4.77 -1.36 -7.76
C ASP A 152 -4.53 -0.30 -8.85
N ARG A 153 -4.73 -0.66 -10.12
CA ARG A 153 -4.86 0.31 -11.21
C ARG A 153 -6.25 0.97 -11.13
N PRO A 154 -6.40 2.30 -11.17
CA PRO A 154 -5.49 3.35 -11.69
C PRO A 154 -4.49 3.96 -10.70
N TRP A 155 -4.60 3.67 -9.41
CA TRP A 155 -3.78 4.34 -8.39
C TRP A 155 -2.29 4.05 -8.59
N LEU A 156 -1.94 2.83 -8.97
CA LEU A 156 -0.58 2.44 -9.30
C LEU A 156 0.05 3.32 -10.38
N ASP A 157 -0.70 3.68 -11.42
CA ASP A 157 -0.17 4.47 -12.55
C ASP A 157 0.18 5.89 -12.09
N GLU A 158 -0.71 6.49 -11.30
CA GLU A 158 -0.46 7.80 -10.69
C GLU A 158 0.70 7.77 -9.70
N PHE A 159 0.87 6.69 -8.93
CA PHE A 159 1.99 6.55 -8.00
C PHE A 159 3.32 6.40 -8.73
N LEU A 160 3.33 5.73 -9.89
CA LEU A 160 4.51 5.59 -10.74
C LEU A 160 4.87 6.92 -11.41
N GLU A 161 3.89 7.63 -11.97
CA GLU A 161 4.07 8.94 -12.60
C GLU A 161 4.65 9.96 -11.62
N LYS A 162 4.19 9.94 -10.36
CA LYS A 162 4.68 10.82 -9.29
C LYS A 162 5.95 10.32 -8.59
N GLY A 163 6.48 9.15 -8.98
CA GLY A 163 7.69 8.56 -8.41
C GLY A 163 7.57 8.11 -6.95
N TRP A 164 6.35 7.89 -6.45
CA TRP A 164 6.09 7.47 -5.07
C TRP A 164 6.25 5.96 -4.86
N VAL A 165 6.20 5.20 -5.95
CA VAL A 165 6.52 3.77 -5.99
C VAL A 165 7.49 3.52 -7.14
N LYS A 166 8.28 2.46 -7.02
CA LYS A 166 9.21 2.01 -8.06
C LYS A 166 8.91 0.56 -8.40
N ARG A 167 9.12 0.21 -9.68
CA ARG A 167 9.02 -1.18 -10.12
C ARG A 167 10.25 -1.94 -9.63
N GLN A 168 10.03 -3.05 -8.94
CA GLN A 168 11.08 -4.01 -8.60
C GLN A 168 10.91 -5.21 -9.52
N VAL A 169 11.96 -5.55 -10.27
CA VAL A 169 11.99 -6.76 -11.10
C VAL A 169 12.70 -7.84 -10.28
N ILE A 170 12.04 -8.98 -10.10
CA ILE A 170 12.62 -10.14 -9.43
C ILE A 170 12.85 -11.19 -10.51
N PHE A 171 14.12 -11.53 -10.77
CA PHE A 171 14.48 -12.62 -11.65
C PHE A 171 14.43 -13.91 -10.84
N VAL A 172 13.52 -14.82 -11.19
CA VAL A 172 13.44 -16.15 -10.58
C VAL A 172 14.19 -17.11 -11.51
N PRO A 173 15.25 -17.79 -11.04
CA PRO A 173 15.95 -18.82 -11.81
C PRO A 173 14.98 -19.92 -12.25
N ARG A 174 15.13 -20.42 -13.48
CA ARG A 174 14.31 -21.50 -14.05
C ARG A 174 14.67 -22.91 -13.54
N ASP A 175 15.44 -23.01 -12.47
CA ASP A 175 15.98 -24.28 -12.01
C ASP A 175 14.97 -24.97 -11.07
N GLU A 176 13.86 -25.48 -11.62
CA GLU A 176 13.03 -26.58 -11.06
C GLU A 176 11.77 -26.92 -11.88
N GLN A 177 11.53 -26.31 -13.05
CA GLN A 177 10.72 -26.97 -14.08
C GLN A 177 11.63 -27.95 -14.83
N GLY A 178 11.79 -29.14 -14.26
CA GLY A 178 12.25 -30.29 -15.05
C GLY A 178 11.42 -30.40 -16.33
N PRO A 179 11.96 -30.97 -17.43
CA PRO A 179 11.19 -31.19 -18.64
C PRO A 179 9.90 -31.89 -18.22
N GLY A 180 8.76 -31.23 -18.44
CA GLY A 180 7.47 -31.87 -18.28
C GLY A 180 7.53 -33.18 -19.05
N GLU A 181 7.20 -34.27 -18.38
CA GLU A 181 6.91 -35.53 -19.04
C GLU A 181 5.74 -35.28 -19.98
N ASP A 182 6.05 -34.86 -21.21
CA ASP A 182 5.29 -35.23 -22.39
C ASP A 182 5.52 -36.73 -22.56
N ALA A 183 4.86 -37.53 -21.71
CA ALA A 183 4.68 -38.95 -21.90
C ALA A 183 3.34 -39.17 -22.60
N GLU A 184 3.44 -39.36 -23.92
CA GLU A 184 2.52 -40.01 -24.88
C GLU A 184 1.00 -39.88 -24.70
#